data_AF-A0A7C1TNI6-F1
#
_entry.id   AF-A0A7C1TNI6-F1
#
_cell.length_a   1.000
_cell.length_b   1.000
_cell.length_c   1.000
_cell.angle_alpha   90.00
_cell.angle_beta   90.00
_cell.angle_gamma   90.00
#
_symmetry.space_group_name_H-M   'P 1'
#
loop_
_entity.id
_entity.type
_entity.pdbx_description
1 polymer ?
#
loop_
_entity_poly.entity_id
_entity_poly.type
_entity_poly.pdbx_seq_one_letter_code
_entity_poly.pdbx_strand_id
1 'polypeptide(L)'
;MNGEFDYTTYLARDGQSRDQRFPKALDPFFARIDDRTRKDLLRFASEYAGLLNYYDPVTDRPVGDWRDFFAAVYEEEITRLKGYAKHEPHIALYLAFILLFRHAQKQMNGLTKRHLDFYYGEVLGFGRKPAVPDTVHVIFELKKNADEQLVEAGTLLKAGKDAKGSDLFYALTADIVVNKAVISSLCSVFVDEGGAIHAAPRADSSDGLGGALDRDEPKWYAFGNSEMPKADVGFAVASPVLLLKGGRRTVTLSLGLSEAAGAVPASISEGLLSVFLTGKKGWIGPKDVSAESGSTLKLSVTLDSDEEAVVNYDPSIHGGDFGTTSPLMKFVLDSEDGSGFQSLADVVINTVKIDVSVEGTDELALESDTGAIDATKPFMPFGPAPEAGSGLHIGCKEAFGKRLDSLSINISWSVPDNDLSDYY
;
A
#
# COMPACT_ATOMS: atom_id res chain seq x y z
N MET A 1 25.61 -23.68 -23.13
CA MET A 1 25.25 -23.22 -21.78
C MET A 1 23.80 -23.61 -21.59
N ASN A 2 23.58 -24.75 -20.93
CA ASN A 2 22.25 -25.28 -20.70
C ASN A 2 21.72 -24.62 -19.43
N GLY A 3 20.71 -23.77 -19.56
CA GLY A 3 19.95 -23.28 -18.43
C GLY A 3 19.15 -24.44 -17.84
N GLU A 4 19.46 -24.79 -16.60
CA GLU A 4 18.56 -25.58 -15.76
C GLU A 4 17.29 -24.74 -15.58
N PHE A 5 16.18 -25.23 -16.14
CA PHE A 5 14.86 -24.74 -15.76
C PHE A 5 14.58 -25.25 -14.35
N ASP A 6 14.66 -24.35 -13.39
CA ASP A 6 14.25 -24.56 -12.01
C ASP A 6 12.72 -24.57 -11.96
N TYR A 7 12.13 -25.73 -11.67
CA TYR A 7 10.69 -25.91 -11.51
C TYR A 7 10.24 -25.69 -10.05
N THR A 8 11.01 -25.00 -9.21
CA THR A 8 10.60 -24.66 -7.83
C THR A 8 9.63 -23.46 -7.80
N THR A 9 8.52 -23.55 -8.54
CA THR A 9 7.48 -22.53 -8.56
C THR A 9 6.24 -23.04 -7.81
N TYR A 10 6.15 -22.62 -6.55
CA TYR A 10 4.94 -22.38 -5.75
C TYR A 10 3.75 -23.36 -5.89
N LEU A 11 3.80 -24.49 -5.19
CA LEU A 11 2.61 -25.28 -4.85
C LEU A 11 2.67 -25.68 -3.37
N ALA A 12 1.75 -25.13 -2.58
CA ALA A 12 1.47 -25.42 -1.17
C ALA A 12 2.70 -25.65 -0.26
N ARG A 13 3.32 -24.57 0.24
CA ARG A 13 3.98 -24.65 1.55
C ARG A 13 2.87 -24.78 2.59
N ASP A 14 2.54 -26.00 3.01
CA ASP A 14 2.07 -26.13 4.38
C ASP A 14 3.20 -25.56 5.27
N GLY A 15 2.91 -24.73 6.25
CA GLY A 15 3.94 -24.20 7.15
C GLY A 15 4.57 -25.28 8.05
N GLN A 16 4.46 -26.56 7.68
CA GLN A 16 4.76 -27.73 8.50
C GLN A 16 5.72 -28.72 7.81
N SER A 17 5.98 -28.58 6.51
CA SER A 17 6.95 -29.38 5.79
C SER A 17 8.34 -29.02 6.29
N ARG A 18 8.90 -29.91 7.11
CA ARG A 18 10.26 -29.82 7.58
C ARG A 18 11.06 -30.90 6.87
N ASP A 19 11.42 -30.67 5.62
CA ASP A 19 12.32 -31.57 4.87
C ASP A 19 13.65 -31.79 5.64
N GLN A 20 14.06 -30.79 6.44
CA GLN A 20 15.21 -30.87 7.37
C GLN A 20 15.02 -31.83 8.55
N ARG A 21 13.81 -32.35 8.80
CA ARG A 21 13.51 -33.38 9.82
C ARG A 21 13.51 -34.79 9.25
N PHE A 22 13.75 -35.00 7.96
CA PHE A 22 13.84 -36.36 7.42
C PHE A 22 14.99 -37.11 8.12
N PRO A 23 14.74 -38.21 8.84
CA PRO A 23 15.80 -38.91 9.55
C PRO A 23 16.89 -39.34 8.58
N LYS A 24 18.13 -38.89 8.79
CA LYS A 24 19.27 -39.26 7.92
C LYS A 24 19.42 -40.77 7.78
N ALA A 25 19.07 -41.54 8.80
CA ALA A 25 19.08 -43.01 8.78
C ALA A 25 18.12 -43.65 7.75
N LEU A 26 17.11 -42.91 7.27
CA LEU A 26 16.18 -43.37 6.24
C LEU A 26 16.61 -42.98 4.82
N ASP A 27 17.71 -42.23 4.67
CA ASP A 27 18.32 -42.05 3.36
C ASP A 27 18.90 -43.40 2.90
N PRO A 28 18.48 -43.95 1.75
CA PRO A 28 18.99 -45.21 1.23
C PRO A 28 20.52 -45.26 1.05
N PHE A 29 21.16 -44.09 0.94
CA PHE A 29 22.61 -43.96 0.78
C PHE A 29 23.34 -43.57 2.08
N PHE A 30 22.64 -43.45 3.21
CA PHE A 30 23.25 -43.11 4.50
C PHE A 30 24.33 -44.10 4.93
N ALA A 31 24.06 -45.40 4.77
CA ALA A 31 24.98 -46.47 5.10
C ALA A 31 25.25 -47.32 3.85
N ARG A 32 26.13 -46.84 2.96
CA ARG A 32 26.59 -47.63 1.82
C ARG A 32 27.34 -48.86 2.32
N ILE A 33 27.08 -50.01 1.70
CA ILE A 33 27.73 -51.28 2.03
C ILE A 33 29.21 -51.25 1.62
N ASP A 34 29.52 -50.57 0.51
CA ASP A 34 30.90 -50.29 0.11
C ASP A 34 31.02 -48.83 -0.32
N ASP A 35 31.59 -48.02 0.57
CA ASP A 35 31.82 -46.59 0.35
C ASP A 35 33.26 -46.28 -0.08
N ARG A 36 34.05 -47.30 -0.46
CA ARG A 36 35.42 -47.09 -0.94
C ARG A 36 35.38 -46.24 -2.21
N THR A 37 36.08 -45.12 -2.17
CA THR A 37 36.28 -44.30 -3.35
C THR A 37 37.26 -44.98 -4.30
N ARG A 38 37.38 -44.47 -5.53
CA ARG A 38 38.40 -44.94 -6.49
C ARG A 38 39.82 -44.84 -5.90
N LYS A 39 40.07 -43.76 -5.14
CA LYS A 39 41.34 -43.53 -4.44
C LYS A 39 41.58 -44.60 -3.37
N ASP A 40 40.55 -44.94 -2.60
CA ASP A 40 40.67 -45.99 -1.59
C ASP A 40 40.94 -47.35 -2.21
N LEU A 41 40.29 -47.67 -3.34
CA LEU A 41 40.53 -48.92 -4.07
C LEU A 41 41.95 -48.99 -4.67
N LEU A 42 42.49 -47.87 -5.13
CA LEU A 42 43.87 -47.78 -5.64
C LEU A 42 44.89 -47.89 -4.51
N ARG A 43 44.69 -47.16 -3.41
CA ARG A 43 45.54 -47.25 -2.22
C ARG A 43 45.54 -48.68 -1.67
N PHE A 44 44.37 -49.29 -1.54
CA PHE A 44 44.24 -50.68 -1.10
C PHE A 44 45.05 -51.64 -1.97
N ALA A 45 45.00 -51.47 -3.30
CA ALA A 45 45.76 -52.32 -4.21
C ALA A 45 47.28 -52.10 -4.13
N SER A 46 47.73 -50.86 -3.98
CA SER A 46 49.15 -50.54 -3.75
C SER A 46 49.65 -51.14 -2.43
N GLU A 47 48.90 -50.99 -1.33
CA GLU A 47 49.24 -51.60 -0.04
C GLU A 47 49.27 -53.14 -0.13
N TYR A 48 48.30 -53.74 -0.82
CA TYR A 48 48.26 -55.19 -1.03
C TYR A 48 49.44 -55.68 -1.87
N ALA A 49 49.86 -54.92 -2.88
CA ALA A 49 51.01 -55.24 -3.71
C ALA A 49 52.32 -55.26 -2.91
N GLY A 50 52.41 -54.49 -1.83
CA GLY A 50 53.56 -54.51 -0.91
C GLY A 50 53.72 -55.78 -0.10
N LEU A 51 52.69 -56.63 -0.08
CA LEU A 51 52.73 -57.96 0.55
C LEU A 51 53.14 -59.05 -0.44
N LEU A 52 53.25 -58.72 -1.73
CA LEU A 52 53.64 -59.63 -2.79
C LEU A 52 55.10 -59.43 -3.13
N ASN A 53 55.91 -60.48 -3.01
CA ASN A 53 57.32 -60.42 -3.42
C ASN A 53 57.40 -60.24 -4.95
N TYR A 54 58.23 -59.31 -5.38
CA TYR A 54 58.62 -59.20 -6.78
C TYR A 54 59.83 -60.10 -7.03
N TYR A 55 59.77 -60.94 -8.05
CA TYR A 55 60.86 -61.85 -8.42
C TYR A 55 61.54 -61.35 -9.67
N ASP A 56 62.87 -61.28 -9.63
CA ASP A 56 63.67 -60.87 -10.77
C ASP A 56 63.52 -61.88 -11.93
N PRO A 57 63.19 -61.44 -13.16
CA PRO A 57 62.87 -62.34 -14.27
C PRO A 57 64.04 -63.22 -14.75
N VAL A 58 65.28 -62.84 -14.41
CA VAL A 58 66.50 -63.52 -14.89
C VAL A 58 67.04 -64.48 -13.83
N THR A 59 66.97 -64.07 -12.55
CA THR A 59 67.58 -64.79 -11.43
C THR A 59 66.58 -65.55 -10.57
N ASP A 60 65.27 -65.32 -10.76
CA ASP A 60 64.15 -65.93 -10.00
C ASP A 60 64.30 -65.79 -8.47
N ARG A 61 64.90 -64.68 -8.04
CA ARG A 61 65.09 -64.33 -6.63
C ARG A 61 64.19 -63.16 -6.27
N PRO A 62 63.69 -63.10 -5.02
CA PRO A 62 62.88 -61.97 -4.57
C PRO A 62 63.74 -60.70 -4.50
N VAL A 63 63.34 -59.67 -5.23
CA VAL A 63 63.97 -58.34 -5.28
C VAL A 63 62.89 -57.30 -5.03
N GLY A 64 62.53 -57.10 -3.77
CA GLY A 64 61.51 -56.13 -3.36
C GLY A 64 60.07 -56.66 -3.50
N ASP A 65 59.14 -55.75 -3.76
CA ASP A 65 57.70 -56.02 -3.81
C ASP A 65 57.02 -55.33 -5.00
N TRP A 66 55.72 -55.59 -5.19
CA TRP A 66 54.98 -55.08 -6.33
C TRP A 66 54.44 -53.65 -6.14
N ARG A 67 54.81 -52.88 -5.10
CA ARG A 67 54.30 -51.50 -4.90
C ARG A 67 54.62 -50.57 -6.05
N ASP A 68 55.79 -50.72 -6.64
CA ASP A 68 56.25 -49.88 -7.77
C ASP A 68 55.34 -50.01 -8.99
N PHE A 69 54.62 -51.13 -9.14
CA PHE A 69 53.59 -51.32 -10.15
C PHE A 69 52.47 -50.26 -10.08
N PHE A 70 52.22 -49.71 -8.91
CA PHE A 70 51.19 -48.69 -8.68
C PHE A 70 51.78 -47.29 -8.46
N ALA A 71 53.11 -47.14 -8.46
CA ALA A 71 53.79 -45.86 -8.17
C ALA A 71 53.52 -44.78 -9.24
N ALA A 72 53.18 -45.19 -10.47
CA ALA A 72 52.85 -44.30 -11.57
C ALA A 72 51.45 -43.66 -11.46
N VAL A 73 50.58 -44.10 -10.53
CA VAL A 73 49.20 -43.61 -10.45
C VAL A 73 49.11 -42.31 -9.65
N TYR A 74 49.15 -41.17 -10.35
CA TYR A 74 48.90 -39.86 -9.75
C TYR A 74 47.39 -39.56 -9.63
N GLU A 75 46.98 -38.76 -8.64
CA GLU A 75 45.56 -38.40 -8.39
C GLU A 75 44.86 -37.79 -9.62
N GLU A 76 45.60 -37.06 -10.47
CA GLU A 76 45.07 -36.42 -11.67
C GLU A 76 44.67 -37.42 -12.77
N GLU A 77 45.31 -38.60 -12.81
CA GLU A 77 45.06 -39.64 -13.82
C GLU A 77 43.77 -40.42 -13.58
N ILE A 78 43.36 -40.55 -12.30
CA ILE A 78 42.11 -41.22 -11.88
C ILE A 78 40.86 -40.54 -12.46
N THR A 79 40.99 -39.26 -12.82
CA THR A 79 39.92 -38.42 -13.37
C THR A 79 39.88 -38.45 -14.90
N ARG A 80 40.98 -38.83 -15.57
CA ARG A 80 41.17 -38.73 -17.04
C ARG A 80 41.12 -40.09 -17.76
N LEU A 81 40.13 -40.91 -17.43
CA LEU A 81 39.96 -42.26 -17.99
C LEU A 81 39.54 -42.30 -19.48
N LYS A 82 39.09 -41.17 -20.04
CA LYS A 82 38.70 -41.05 -21.45
C LYS A 82 39.60 -40.03 -22.13
N GLY A 83 40.30 -40.44 -23.19
CA GLY A 83 41.06 -39.53 -24.05
C GLY A 83 42.54 -39.32 -23.72
N TYR A 84 43.14 -40.08 -22.80
CA TYR A 84 44.57 -40.03 -22.51
C TYR A 84 45.28 -41.29 -23.01
N ALA A 85 46.10 -41.15 -24.06
CA ALA A 85 46.72 -42.28 -24.79
C ALA A 85 48.11 -42.70 -24.26
N LYS A 86 48.55 -42.18 -23.10
CA LYS A 86 49.90 -42.39 -22.55
C LYS A 86 49.95 -43.21 -21.25
N HIS A 87 48.84 -43.82 -20.83
CA HIS A 87 48.88 -44.73 -19.69
C HIS A 87 49.72 -45.97 -20.02
N GLU A 88 50.53 -46.42 -19.08
CA GLU A 88 51.19 -47.72 -19.19
C GLU A 88 50.12 -48.83 -19.26
N PRO A 89 50.27 -49.86 -20.11
CA PRO A 89 49.21 -50.83 -20.39
C PRO A 89 48.64 -51.51 -19.15
N HIS A 90 49.48 -51.75 -18.14
CA HIS A 90 49.10 -52.40 -16.90
C HIS A 90 48.24 -51.48 -16.00
N ILE A 91 48.54 -50.18 -15.97
CA ILE A 91 47.73 -49.16 -15.30
C ILE A 91 46.38 -49.00 -16.00
N ALA A 92 46.37 -48.95 -17.34
CA ALA A 92 45.13 -48.86 -18.12
C ALA A 92 44.20 -50.05 -17.85
N LEU A 93 44.74 -51.27 -17.77
CA LEU A 93 43.99 -52.48 -17.43
C LEU A 93 43.37 -52.40 -16.03
N TYR A 94 44.16 -51.98 -15.02
CA TYR A 94 43.68 -51.87 -13.65
C TYR A 94 42.62 -50.77 -13.48
N LEU A 95 42.80 -49.64 -14.16
CA LEU A 95 41.83 -48.56 -14.21
C LEU A 95 40.51 -48.98 -14.89
N ALA A 96 40.59 -49.78 -15.96
CA ALA A 96 39.41 -50.38 -16.59
C ALA A 96 38.69 -51.35 -15.63
N PHE A 97 39.44 -52.13 -14.85
CA PHE A 97 38.86 -52.97 -13.79
C PHE A 97 38.10 -52.12 -12.75
N ILE A 98 38.69 -51.04 -12.23
CA ILE A 98 38.01 -50.14 -11.27
C ILE A 98 36.73 -49.54 -11.88
N LEU A 99 36.76 -49.18 -13.17
CA LEU A 99 35.57 -48.69 -13.86
C LEU A 99 34.45 -49.72 -13.90
N LEU A 100 34.76 -50.96 -14.25
CA LEU A 100 33.80 -52.05 -14.29
C LEU A 100 33.30 -52.42 -12.89
N PHE A 101 34.19 -52.43 -11.89
CA PHE A 101 33.86 -52.72 -10.50
C PHE A 101 32.78 -51.79 -9.93
N ARG A 102 32.67 -50.54 -10.42
CA ARG A 102 31.60 -49.61 -10.00
C ARG A 102 30.20 -50.16 -10.27
N HIS A 103 30.01 -51.02 -11.27
CA HIS A 103 28.71 -51.64 -11.49
C HIS A 103 28.33 -52.57 -10.33
N ALA A 104 29.27 -53.39 -9.85
CA ALA A 104 29.08 -54.25 -8.69
C ALA A 104 28.90 -53.41 -7.41
N GLN A 105 29.73 -52.39 -7.21
CA GLN A 105 29.60 -51.47 -6.07
C GLN A 105 28.23 -50.76 -6.05
N LYS A 106 27.74 -50.30 -7.21
CA LYS A 106 26.41 -49.69 -7.35
C LYS A 106 25.28 -50.68 -7.03
N GLN A 107 25.38 -51.93 -7.50
CA GLN A 107 24.40 -52.96 -7.19
C GLN A 107 24.37 -53.28 -5.70
N MET A 108 25.54 -53.44 -5.09
CA MET A 108 25.66 -53.73 -3.66
C MET A 108 25.10 -52.57 -2.81
N ASN A 109 25.48 -51.32 -3.12
CA ASN A 109 24.94 -50.13 -2.45
C ASN A 109 23.45 -49.88 -2.74
N GLY A 110 22.83 -50.62 -3.66
CA GLY A 110 21.37 -50.61 -3.86
C GLY A 110 20.60 -51.51 -2.89
N LEU A 111 21.27 -52.40 -2.15
CA LEU A 111 20.63 -53.36 -1.25
C LEU A 111 19.91 -52.66 -0.08
N THR A 112 20.51 -51.60 0.48
CA THR A 112 19.92 -50.83 1.58
C THR A 112 18.60 -50.20 1.18
N LYS A 113 18.53 -49.59 -0.02
CA LYS A 113 17.27 -49.09 -0.59
C LYS A 113 16.22 -50.19 -0.70
N ARG A 114 16.59 -51.32 -1.30
CA ARG A 114 15.67 -52.45 -1.51
C ARG A 114 15.17 -53.04 -0.19
N HIS A 115 16.03 -53.10 0.82
CA HIS A 115 15.67 -53.56 2.15
C HIS A 115 14.68 -52.61 2.82
N LEU A 116 14.92 -51.29 2.76
CA LEU A 116 13.98 -50.28 3.27
C LEU A 116 12.64 -50.35 2.54
N ASP A 117 12.65 -50.40 1.20
CA ASP A 117 11.44 -50.53 0.38
C ASP A 117 10.64 -51.80 0.76
N PHE A 118 11.32 -52.93 0.95
CA PHE A 118 10.69 -54.19 1.37
C PHE A 118 10.14 -54.12 2.79
N TYR A 119 10.93 -53.64 3.74
CA TYR A 119 10.52 -53.59 5.14
C TYR A 119 9.33 -52.65 5.35
N TYR A 120 9.40 -51.44 4.80
CA TYR A 120 8.31 -50.48 4.94
C TYR A 120 7.09 -50.84 4.07
N GLY A 121 7.31 -51.27 2.83
CA GLY A 121 6.21 -51.58 1.89
C GLY A 121 5.53 -52.92 2.14
N GLU A 122 6.30 -54.01 2.29
CA GLU A 122 5.76 -55.37 2.33
C GLU A 122 5.57 -55.88 3.78
N VAL A 123 6.53 -55.61 4.68
CA VAL A 123 6.45 -56.11 6.07
C VAL A 123 5.53 -55.23 6.92
N LEU A 124 5.73 -53.92 6.88
CA LEU A 124 4.90 -52.97 7.63
C LEU A 124 3.65 -52.51 6.88
N GLY A 125 3.55 -52.77 5.58
CA GLY A 125 2.36 -52.48 4.79
C GLY A 125 2.13 -50.99 4.50
N PHE A 126 3.16 -50.14 4.55
CA PHE A 126 2.99 -48.73 4.22
C PHE A 126 2.70 -48.53 2.74
N GLY A 127 1.51 -48.00 2.45
CA GLY A 127 1.15 -47.52 1.12
C GLY A 127 1.81 -46.17 0.81
N ARG A 128 2.15 -45.94 -0.47
CA ARG A 128 2.48 -44.60 -0.93
C ARG A 128 1.24 -43.72 -0.84
N LYS A 129 1.40 -42.49 -0.34
CA LYS A 129 0.31 -41.52 -0.35
C LYS A 129 -0.16 -41.29 -1.79
N PRO A 130 -1.47 -41.19 -2.04
CA PRO A 130 -1.98 -40.83 -3.34
C PRO A 130 -1.51 -39.43 -3.73
N ALA A 131 -1.51 -39.14 -5.04
CA ALA A 131 -1.30 -37.78 -5.51
C ALA A 131 -2.44 -36.89 -5.01
N VAL A 132 -2.10 -35.72 -4.47
CA VAL A 132 -3.06 -34.67 -4.12
C VAL A 132 -3.11 -33.71 -5.32
N PRO A 133 -4.29 -33.46 -5.90
CA PRO A 133 -4.40 -32.50 -6.99
C PRO A 133 -4.05 -31.10 -6.49
N ASP A 134 -3.45 -30.31 -7.35
CA ASP A 134 -3.20 -28.90 -7.10
C ASP A 134 -4.46 -28.06 -7.28
N THR A 135 -4.43 -26.85 -6.73
CA THR A 135 -5.54 -25.90 -6.79
C THR A 135 -5.05 -24.55 -7.29
N VAL A 136 -5.86 -23.89 -8.11
CA VAL A 136 -5.55 -22.57 -8.68
C VAL A 136 -6.73 -21.63 -8.52
N HIS A 137 -6.46 -20.33 -8.43
CA HIS A 137 -7.47 -19.29 -8.50
C HIS A 137 -7.69 -18.87 -9.95
N VAL A 138 -8.95 -18.68 -10.35
CA VAL A 138 -9.33 -18.26 -11.71
C VAL A 138 -10.26 -17.05 -11.60
N ILE A 139 -10.03 -16.06 -12.45
CA ILE A 139 -10.87 -14.86 -12.58
C ILE A 139 -11.70 -15.00 -13.85
N PHE A 140 -13.01 -14.77 -13.74
CA PHE A 140 -13.92 -14.77 -14.87
C PHE A 140 -14.27 -13.34 -15.26
N GLU A 141 -14.18 -13.04 -16.55
CA GLU A 141 -14.64 -11.77 -17.11
C GLU A 141 -15.76 -12.03 -18.13
N LEU A 142 -16.84 -11.26 -18.01
CA LEU A 142 -17.91 -11.27 -19.00
C LEU A 142 -17.47 -10.54 -20.27
N LYS A 143 -17.99 -10.99 -21.42
CA LYS A 143 -17.94 -10.18 -22.64
C LYS A 143 -18.71 -8.87 -22.43
N LYS A 144 -18.29 -7.79 -23.10
CA LYS A 144 -18.83 -6.42 -22.92
C LYS A 144 -20.37 -6.30 -22.86
N ASN A 145 -21.09 -7.12 -23.64
CA ASN A 145 -22.55 -7.09 -23.74
C ASN A 145 -23.24 -8.33 -23.15
N ALA A 146 -22.52 -9.18 -22.41
CA ALA A 146 -23.13 -10.31 -21.73
C ALA A 146 -23.79 -9.85 -20.43
N ASP A 147 -24.92 -10.46 -20.10
CA ASP A 147 -25.52 -10.36 -18.77
C ASP A 147 -24.84 -11.34 -17.80
N GLU A 148 -25.34 -11.39 -16.56
CA GLU A 148 -24.83 -12.32 -15.56
C GLU A 148 -24.98 -13.79 -16.00
N GLN A 149 -23.99 -14.62 -15.63
CA GLN A 149 -23.95 -16.02 -16.05
C GLN A 149 -23.58 -16.94 -14.89
N LEU A 150 -24.41 -17.96 -14.64
CA LEU A 150 -24.09 -19.05 -13.74
C LEU A 150 -23.07 -20.00 -14.37
N VAL A 151 -22.04 -20.35 -13.62
CA VAL A 151 -21.09 -21.41 -13.95
C VAL A 151 -21.11 -22.42 -12.79
N GLU A 152 -21.53 -23.64 -13.08
CA GLU A 152 -21.73 -24.68 -12.07
C GLU A 152 -20.41 -25.29 -11.59
N ALA A 153 -20.39 -25.76 -10.35
CA ALA A 153 -19.34 -26.58 -9.79
C ALA A 153 -19.11 -27.81 -10.69
N GLY A 154 -17.84 -28.22 -10.83
CA GLY A 154 -17.46 -29.29 -11.74
C GLY A 154 -17.24 -28.84 -13.19
N THR A 155 -17.55 -27.59 -13.56
CA THR A 155 -17.20 -27.05 -14.89
C THR A 155 -15.70 -27.17 -15.12
N LEU A 156 -15.33 -27.80 -16.25
CA LEU A 156 -13.94 -28.08 -16.60
C LEU A 156 -13.29 -26.92 -17.34
N LEU A 157 -12.16 -26.46 -16.82
CA LEU A 157 -11.32 -25.41 -17.37
C LEU A 157 -10.02 -26.02 -17.90
N LYS A 158 -9.76 -25.85 -19.20
CA LYS A 158 -8.56 -26.40 -19.84
C LYS A 158 -7.31 -25.60 -19.45
N ALA A 159 -6.29 -26.28 -18.93
CA ALA A 159 -5.04 -25.70 -18.43
C ALA A 159 -3.81 -26.18 -19.22
N GLY A 160 -3.94 -26.26 -20.55
CA GLY A 160 -2.85 -26.69 -21.42
C GLY A 160 -2.60 -28.20 -21.37
N LYS A 161 -1.32 -28.60 -21.36
CA LYS A 161 -0.87 -30.00 -21.43
C LYS A 161 0.20 -30.29 -20.40
N ASP A 162 0.24 -31.54 -19.93
CA ASP A 162 1.28 -32.04 -19.03
C ASP A 162 2.61 -32.32 -19.79
N ALA A 163 3.65 -32.67 -19.03
CA ALA A 163 4.97 -33.02 -19.58
C ALA A 163 4.96 -34.24 -20.53
N LYS A 164 3.87 -35.02 -20.54
CA LYS A 164 3.67 -36.18 -21.43
C LYS A 164 2.78 -35.84 -22.63
N GLY A 165 2.29 -34.60 -22.75
CA GLY A 165 1.45 -34.10 -23.83
C GLY A 165 -0.07 -34.35 -23.65
N SER A 166 -0.51 -34.80 -22.47
CA SER A 166 -1.92 -35.03 -22.13
C SER A 166 -2.59 -33.72 -21.73
N ASP A 167 -3.85 -33.49 -22.12
CA ASP A 167 -4.58 -32.29 -21.72
C ASP A 167 -4.85 -32.25 -20.20
N LEU A 168 -4.63 -31.09 -19.58
CA LEU A 168 -4.90 -30.83 -18.17
C LEU A 168 -6.21 -30.04 -18.01
N PHE A 169 -6.99 -30.41 -17.00
CA PHE A 169 -8.25 -29.75 -16.66
C PHE A 169 -8.35 -29.49 -15.16
N TYR A 170 -8.85 -28.32 -14.79
CA TYR A 170 -9.31 -28.03 -13.43
C TYR A 170 -10.83 -27.97 -13.41
N ALA A 171 -11.42 -28.44 -12.32
CA ALA A 171 -12.86 -28.34 -12.08
C ALA A 171 -13.13 -27.21 -11.09
N LEU A 172 -14.18 -26.42 -11.32
CA LEU A 172 -14.66 -25.48 -10.32
C LEU A 172 -15.11 -26.22 -9.05
N THR A 173 -14.76 -25.68 -7.89
CA THR A 173 -15.09 -26.26 -6.59
C THR A 173 -16.47 -25.85 -6.07
N ALA A 174 -17.05 -24.79 -6.63
CA ALA A 174 -18.35 -24.25 -6.26
C ALA A 174 -19.01 -23.55 -7.46
N ASP A 175 -20.34 -23.39 -7.38
CA ASP A 175 -21.11 -22.56 -8.31
C ASP A 175 -20.71 -21.09 -8.16
N ILE A 176 -20.66 -20.36 -9.27
CA ILE A 176 -20.43 -18.91 -9.27
C ILE A 176 -21.35 -18.22 -10.28
N VAL A 177 -21.94 -17.10 -9.87
CA VAL A 177 -22.63 -16.18 -10.79
C VAL A 177 -21.64 -15.08 -11.18
N VAL A 178 -21.14 -15.16 -12.41
CA VAL A 178 -20.23 -14.16 -12.97
C VAL A 178 -21.05 -12.95 -13.40
N ASN A 179 -20.68 -11.76 -12.91
CA ASN A 179 -21.37 -10.51 -13.19
C ASN A 179 -20.37 -9.41 -13.61
N LYS A 180 -20.84 -8.16 -13.75
CA LYS A 180 -20.04 -7.01 -14.18
C LYS A 180 -19.35 -6.27 -13.03
N ALA A 181 -19.40 -6.79 -11.80
CA ALA A 181 -18.78 -6.15 -10.66
C ALA A 181 -17.27 -6.14 -10.81
N VAL A 182 -16.67 -4.98 -10.56
CA VAL A 182 -15.23 -4.77 -10.58
C VAL A 182 -14.83 -4.04 -9.31
N ILE A 183 -13.61 -4.27 -8.86
CA ILE A 183 -13.01 -3.47 -7.80
C ILE A 183 -12.70 -2.11 -8.41
N SER A 184 -13.46 -1.07 -8.03
CA SER A 184 -13.28 0.29 -8.56
C SER A 184 -12.06 0.99 -7.96
N SER A 185 -11.78 0.73 -6.70
CA SER A 185 -10.65 1.27 -5.96
C SER A 185 -10.33 0.42 -4.73
N LEU A 186 -9.06 0.42 -4.33
CA LEU A 186 -8.59 -0.11 -3.06
C LEU A 186 -7.97 1.06 -2.30
N CYS A 187 -8.50 1.33 -1.11
CA CYS A 187 -8.00 2.40 -0.25
C CYS A 187 -7.61 1.82 1.10
N SER A 188 -6.61 2.42 1.75
CA SER A 188 -6.24 2.06 3.12
C SER A 188 -5.99 3.29 3.97
N VAL A 189 -6.20 3.12 5.28
CA VAL A 189 -5.87 4.09 6.32
C VAL A 189 -5.04 3.35 7.36
N PHE A 190 -3.94 3.93 7.76
CA PHE A 190 -3.01 3.39 8.76
C PHE A 190 -2.78 4.44 9.85
N VAL A 191 -2.85 4.03 11.11
CA VAL A 191 -2.51 4.88 12.26
C VAL A 191 -1.23 4.32 12.86
N ASP A 192 -0.20 5.14 12.93
CA ASP A 192 1.10 4.72 13.49
C ASP A 192 1.10 4.70 15.02
N GLU A 193 2.19 4.24 15.62
CA GLU A 193 2.33 4.20 17.10
C GLU A 193 2.36 5.60 17.73
N GLY A 194 2.70 6.64 16.97
CA GLY A 194 2.67 8.05 17.38
C GLY A 194 1.29 8.70 17.25
N GLY A 195 0.32 8.01 16.64
CA GLY A 195 -1.03 8.54 16.36
C GLY A 195 -1.15 9.32 15.06
N ALA A 196 -0.08 9.43 14.26
CA ALA A 196 -0.18 10.04 12.93
C ALA A 196 -1.00 9.14 12.00
N ILE A 197 -1.84 9.77 11.18
CA ILE A 197 -2.73 9.07 10.26
C ILE A 197 -2.14 9.15 8.87
N HIS A 198 -2.02 8.00 8.23
CA HIS A 198 -1.59 7.85 6.85
C HIS A 198 -2.75 7.32 6.01
N ALA A 199 -2.89 7.81 4.78
CA ALA A 199 -3.93 7.38 3.86
C ALA A 199 -3.35 7.08 2.48
N ALA A 200 -3.78 5.96 1.92
CA ALA A 200 -3.47 5.56 0.56
C ALA A 200 -4.77 5.45 -0.25
N PRO A 201 -5.15 6.50 -1.01
CA PRO A 201 -6.29 6.44 -1.93
C PRO A 201 -6.13 5.39 -3.04
N ARG A 202 -4.91 4.94 -3.31
CA ARG A 202 -4.60 3.75 -4.12
C ARG A 202 -3.67 2.85 -3.32
N ALA A 203 -4.26 1.98 -2.50
CA ALA A 203 -3.51 1.07 -1.64
C ALA A 203 -2.68 0.06 -2.43
N ASP A 204 -3.10 -0.30 -3.64
CA ASP A 204 -2.42 -1.22 -4.56
C ASP A 204 -1.25 -0.55 -5.33
N SER A 205 -0.51 0.34 -4.66
CA SER A 205 0.64 1.05 -5.22
C SER A 205 1.80 1.10 -4.23
N SER A 206 2.99 1.46 -4.71
CA SER A 206 4.20 1.51 -3.86
C SER A 206 4.20 2.68 -2.87
N ASP A 207 3.48 3.75 -3.19
CA ASP A 207 3.46 5.03 -2.49
C ASP A 207 2.06 5.45 -1.99
N GLY A 208 1.05 4.59 -2.14
CA GLY A 208 -0.36 4.89 -1.85
C GLY A 208 -1.06 5.87 -2.82
N LEU A 209 -0.36 6.38 -3.84
CA LEU A 209 -0.83 7.41 -4.78
C LEU A 209 -0.85 6.94 -6.25
N GLY A 210 -0.60 5.65 -6.50
CA GLY A 210 -0.56 5.06 -7.85
C GLY A 210 0.85 4.86 -8.44
N GLY A 211 1.90 4.97 -7.63
CA GLY A 211 3.26 4.61 -7.99
C GLY A 211 3.40 3.14 -8.38
N ALA A 212 4.30 2.86 -9.32
CA ALA A 212 4.51 1.51 -9.83
C ALA A 212 5.04 0.57 -8.73
N LEU A 213 4.48 -0.63 -8.65
CA LEU A 213 5.01 -1.72 -7.83
C LEU A 213 6.27 -2.33 -8.47
N ASP A 214 7.05 -3.04 -7.66
CA ASP A 214 8.17 -3.84 -8.15
C ASP A 214 7.68 -4.90 -9.15
N ARG A 215 8.45 -5.13 -10.23
CA ARG A 215 8.05 -6.04 -11.32
C ARG A 215 8.23 -7.52 -10.95
N ASP A 216 9.27 -7.81 -10.17
CA ASP A 216 9.61 -9.17 -9.77
C ASP A 216 8.79 -9.58 -8.54
N GLU A 217 8.41 -8.60 -7.70
CA GLU A 217 7.58 -8.81 -6.51
C GLU A 217 6.48 -7.73 -6.36
N PRO A 218 5.37 -7.80 -7.13
CA PRO A 218 4.30 -6.81 -7.12
C PRO A 218 3.40 -6.94 -5.89
N LYS A 219 3.97 -6.71 -4.70
CA LYS A 219 3.30 -6.77 -3.40
C LYS A 219 3.20 -5.37 -2.80
N TRP A 220 2.16 -5.17 -2.00
CA TRP A 220 1.94 -3.94 -1.26
C TRP A 220 1.39 -4.23 0.14
N TYR A 221 1.43 -3.24 1.01
CA TYR A 221 0.85 -3.33 2.35
C TYR A 221 -0.65 -3.00 2.29
N ALA A 222 -1.50 -4.04 2.24
CA ALA A 222 -2.96 -3.87 2.09
C ALA A 222 -3.61 -3.03 3.20
N PHE A 223 -2.99 -2.98 4.39
CA PHE A 223 -3.47 -2.20 5.53
C PHE A 223 -2.64 -0.91 5.78
N GLY A 224 -1.84 -0.50 4.78
CA GLY A 224 -0.96 0.66 4.88
C GLY A 224 0.26 0.41 5.76
N ASN A 225 1.12 1.43 5.84
CA ASN A 225 2.31 1.49 6.67
C ASN A 225 2.68 2.97 6.92
N SER A 226 3.70 3.23 7.73
CA SER A 226 4.19 4.59 8.04
C SER A 226 4.89 5.30 6.88
N GLU A 227 5.18 4.61 5.77
CA GLU A 227 5.77 5.20 4.56
C GLU A 227 4.70 5.78 3.63
N MET A 228 3.42 5.44 3.84
CA MET A 228 2.31 6.02 3.11
C MET A 228 2.20 7.53 3.41
N PRO A 229 1.61 8.33 2.50
CA PRO A 229 1.41 9.76 2.72
C PRO A 229 0.58 10.01 3.98
N LYS A 230 0.92 11.07 4.71
CA LYS A 230 0.09 11.57 5.81
C LYS A 230 -1.27 12.00 5.28
N ALA A 231 -2.32 11.71 6.03
CA ALA A 231 -3.69 12.02 5.68
C ALA A 231 -4.05 13.44 6.13
N ASP A 232 -4.75 14.18 5.27
CA ASP A 232 -5.43 15.41 5.64
C ASP A 232 -6.70 15.07 6.44
N VAL A 233 -6.61 15.06 7.77
CA VAL A 233 -7.73 14.71 8.65
C VAL A 233 -8.41 15.96 9.16
N GLY A 234 -9.74 16.01 9.12
CA GLY A 234 -10.50 17.15 9.58
C GLY A 234 -11.96 17.11 9.16
N PHE A 235 -12.59 18.28 9.13
CA PHE A 235 -13.99 18.42 8.75
C PHE A 235 -14.24 19.72 7.98
N ALA A 236 -15.34 19.80 7.24
CA ALA A 236 -15.73 21.02 6.55
C ALA A 236 -17.20 21.35 6.82
N VAL A 237 -17.50 22.64 6.91
CA VAL A 237 -18.86 23.15 7.08
C VAL A 237 -19.23 23.99 5.86
N ALA A 238 -20.39 23.70 5.27
CA ALA A 238 -20.90 24.39 4.10
C ALA A 238 -22.07 25.30 4.49
N SER A 239 -22.02 26.57 4.09
CA SER A 239 -23.16 27.48 4.30
C SER A 239 -23.11 28.72 3.42
N PRO A 240 -24.23 29.15 2.82
CA PRO A 240 -24.32 30.42 2.08
C PRO A 240 -23.94 31.66 2.91
N VAL A 241 -24.03 31.60 4.25
CA VAL A 241 -23.63 32.72 5.12
C VAL A 241 -22.15 33.07 4.98
N LEU A 242 -21.34 32.10 4.55
CA LEU A 242 -19.90 32.23 4.31
C LEU A 242 -19.57 32.91 2.97
N LEU A 243 -20.55 33.37 2.18
CA LEU A 243 -20.27 34.24 1.03
C LEU A 243 -19.81 35.60 1.55
N LEU A 244 -18.52 35.88 1.48
CA LEU A 244 -17.91 37.07 2.10
C LEU A 244 -17.00 37.78 1.11
N LYS A 245 -17.38 38.96 0.65
CA LYS A 245 -16.71 39.59 -0.49
C LYS A 245 -15.57 40.52 -0.13
N GLY A 246 -15.71 41.32 0.92
CA GLY A 246 -14.74 42.35 1.27
C GLY A 246 -14.98 42.96 2.64
N GLY A 247 -14.05 43.80 3.08
CA GLY A 247 -13.97 44.29 4.46
C GLY A 247 -13.27 43.29 5.38
N ARG A 248 -13.08 43.69 6.65
CA ARG A 248 -12.57 42.79 7.68
C ARG A 248 -13.69 41.84 8.09
N ARG A 249 -13.47 40.54 7.95
CA ARG A 249 -14.51 39.51 8.13
C ARG A 249 -14.09 38.56 9.24
N THR A 250 -14.89 38.46 10.28
CA THR A 250 -14.69 37.48 11.35
C THR A 250 -15.76 36.41 11.24
N VAL A 251 -15.37 35.16 11.09
CA VAL A 251 -16.28 34.00 11.06
C VAL A 251 -16.10 33.22 12.34
N THR A 252 -17.18 32.97 13.05
CA THR A 252 -17.21 32.18 14.29
C THR A 252 -18.13 30.97 14.12
N LEU A 253 -17.54 29.78 14.18
CA LEU A 253 -18.25 28.51 14.23
C LEU A 253 -18.46 28.10 15.69
N SER A 254 -19.70 27.97 16.12
CA SER A 254 -20.05 27.44 17.45
C SER A 254 -20.61 26.02 17.31
N LEU A 255 -19.96 25.07 17.96
CA LEU A 255 -20.33 23.65 18.01
C LEU A 255 -20.85 23.31 19.40
N GLY A 256 -22.12 22.91 19.51
CA GLY A 256 -22.65 22.32 20.74
C GLY A 256 -22.29 20.84 20.79
N LEU A 257 -21.54 20.43 21.80
CA LEU A 257 -21.09 19.05 21.95
C LEU A 257 -22.00 18.27 22.91
N SER A 258 -22.03 16.94 22.80
CA SER A 258 -22.78 16.09 23.75
C SER A 258 -22.07 16.00 25.09
N GLU A 259 -22.81 16.07 26.21
CA GLU A 259 -22.25 15.94 27.58
C GLU A 259 -21.54 14.60 27.82
N ALA A 260 -21.86 13.56 27.04
CA ALA A 260 -21.23 12.24 27.14
C ALA A 260 -19.80 12.23 26.57
N ALA A 261 -19.46 13.19 25.71
CA ALA A 261 -18.08 13.53 25.41
C ALA A 261 -17.63 14.43 26.57
N GLY A 262 -17.07 13.82 27.63
CA GLY A 262 -16.56 14.55 28.79
C GLY A 262 -15.78 15.77 28.33
N ALA A 263 -16.05 16.92 28.97
CA ALA A 263 -15.51 18.27 28.71
C ALA A 263 -14.61 18.37 27.47
N VAL A 264 -15.03 19.17 26.45
CA VAL A 264 -14.20 19.60 25.30
C VAL A 264 -12.74 19.58 25.73
N PRO A 265 -11.92 18.64 25.22
CA PRO A 265 -10.64 18.42 25.85
C PRO A 265 -9.87 19.74 25.75
N ALA A 266 -9.33 20.18 26.88
CA ALA A 266 -8.57 21.43 26.98
C ALA A 266 -7.36 21.48 26.01
N SER A 267 -7.13 20.38 25.28
CA SER A 267 -6.13 20.15 24.25
C SER A 267 -6.46 20.69 22.86
N ILE A 268 -7.64 21.29 22.60
CA ILE A 268 -7.79 22.14 21.40
C ILE A 268 -7.07 23.46 21.68
N SER A 269 -5.74 23.40 21.70
CA SER A 269 -4.88 24.58 21.80
C SER A 269 -4.89 25.35 20.48
N GLU A 270 -4.54 26.63 20.55
CA GLU A 270 -4.14 27.39 19.36
C GLU A 270 -3.07 26.59 18.60
N GLY A 271 -3.29 26.42 17.29
CA GLY A 271 -2.39 25.68 16.40
C GLY A 271 -2.78 24.23 16.08
N LEU A 272 -3.72 23.61 16.80
CA LEU A 272 -4.16 22.24 16.47
C LEU A 272 -4.93 22.16 15.15
N LEU A 273 -5.64 23.22 14.79
CA LEU A 273 -6.49 23.31 13.61
C LEU A 273 -6.02 24.44 12.71
N SER A 274 -5.87 24.13 11.43
CA SER A 274 -5.75 25.10 10.35
C SER A 274 -7.08 25.24 9.61
N VAL A 275 -7.49 26.47 9.33
CA VAL A 275 -8.71 26.75 8.56
C VAL A 275 -8.39 27.17 7.13
N PHE A 276 -9.23 26.71 6.21
CA PHE A 276 -9.25 27.11 4.82
C PHE A 276 -10.67 27.50 4.42
N LEU A 277 -10.82 28.60 3.69
CA LEU A 277 -12.10 28.99 3.08
C LEU A 277 -12.04 28.92 1.57
N THR A 278 -13.16 28.73 0.90
CA THR A 278 -13.22 28.68 -0.57
C THR A 278 -12.98 30.06 -1.18
N GLY A 279 -12.00 30.18 -2.07
CA GLY A 279 -11.60 31.43 -2.74
C GLY A 279 -11.64 31.33 -4.26
N LYS A 280 -11.54 32.47 -4.95
CA LYS A 280 -11.68 32.52 -6.42
C LYS A 280 -10.60 31.74 -7.16
N LYS A 281 -9.39 31.66 -6.61
CA LYS A 281 -8.24 30.97 -7.22
C LYS A 281 -7.85 29.66 -6.53
N GLY A 282 -8.62 29.23 -5.52
CA GLY A 282 -8.26 28.12 -4.64
C GLY A 282 -8.64 28.41 -3.20
N TRP A 283 -8.11 27.62 -2.27
CA TRP A 283 -8.36 27.82 -0.84
C TRP A 283 -7.67 29.08 -0.30
N ILE A 284 -8.40 29.88 0.49
CA ILE A 284 -7.88 30.97 1.31
C ILE A 284 -7.43 30.37 2.63
N GLY A 285 -6.12 30.27 2.84
CA GLY A 285 -5.51 29.70 4.05
C GLY A 285 -4.13 29.11 3.78
N PRO A 286 -3.52 28.42 4.76
CA PRO A 286 -4.07 28.14 6.09
C PRO A 286 -4.25 29.42 6.92
N LYS A 287 -5.24 29.41 7.80
CA LYS A 287 -5.50 30.45 8.80
C LYS A 287 -5.46 29.88 10.19
N ASP A 288 -4.86 30.66 11.10
CA ASP A 288 -4.89 30.38 12.53
C ASP A 288 -6.33 30.50 13.03
N VAL A 289 -6.67 29.61 13.97
CA VAL A 289 -7.99 29.53 14.57
C VAL A 289 -7.86 29.86 16.04
N SER A 290 -8.63 30.84 16.52
CA SER A 290 -8.82 31.01 17.94
C SER A 290 -9.92 30.04 18.42
N ALA A 291 -9.60 29.26 19.45
CA ALA A 291 -10.50 28.28 20.03
C ALA A 291 -10.87 28.68 21.46
N GLU A 292 -12.17 28.74 21.73
CA GLU A 292 -12.70 28.94 23.08
C GLU A 292 -13.54 27.73 23.48
N SER A 293 -13.19 27.14 24.62
CA SER A 293 -13.80 25.93 25.15
C SER A 293 -14.70 26.22 26.35
N GLY A 294 -15.92 25.67 26.33
CA GLY A 294 -16.96 25.78 27.36
C GLY A 294 -18.01 24.68 27.19
N SER A 295 -19.30 24.97 27.37
CA SER A 295 -20.39 24.06 26.96
C SER A 295 -20.56 23.96 25.44
N THR A 296 -19.99 24.92 24.72
CA THR A 296 -19.92 24.97 23.25
C THR A 296 -18.47 25.25 22.86
N LEU A 297 -17.95 24.55 21.87
CA LEU A 297 -16.66 24.85 21.26
C LEU A 297 -16.85 25.96 20.23
N LYS A 298 -16.18 27.10 20.42
CA LYS A 298 -16.18 28.19 19.46
C LYS A 298 -14.84 28.26 18.75
N LEU A 299 -14.88 28.26 17.43
CA LEU A 299 -13.73 28.37 16.55
C LEU A 299 -13.89 29.64 15.72
N SER A 300 -12.97 30.60 15.87
CA SER A 300 -13.05 31.86 15.13
C SER A 300 -11.84 32.08 14.24
N VAL A 301 -12.09 32.64 13.05
CA VAL A 301 -11.08 33.05 12.09
C VAL A 301 -11.37 34.47 11.62
N THR A 302 -10.33 35.24 11.36
CA THR A 302 -10.45 36.58 10.79
C THR A 302 -9.80 36.62 9.42
N LEU A 303 -10.50 37.19 8.44
CA LEU A 303 -9.97 37.59 7.15
C LEU A 303 -9.80 39.10 7.13
N ASP A 304 -8.60 39.58 6.82
CA ASP A 304 -8.34 41.00 6.69
C ASP A 304 -8.97 41.58 5.41
N SER A 305 -9.06 42.89 5.33
CA SER A 305 -9.80 43.59 4.26
C SER A 305 -9.22 43.42 2.87
N ASP A 306 -7.93 43.12 2.75
CA ASP A 306 -7.20 42.91 1.51
C ASP A 306 -7.23 41.44 1.03
N GLU A 307 -7.75 40.53 1.84
CA GLU A 307 -7.84 39.13 1.47
C GLU A 307 -8.96 38.85 0.47
N GLU A 308 -8.78 37.80 -0.35
CA GLU A 308 -9.75 37.45 -1.39
C GLU A 308 -11.15 37.17 -0.83
N ALA A 309 -12.16 37.34 -1.70
CA ALA A 309 -13.54 37.01 -1.40
C ALA A 309 -13.73 35.50 -1.18
N VAL A 310 -14.52 35.13 -0.18
CA VAL A 310 -15.01 33.76 0.01
C VAL A 310 -16.15 33.52 -0.98
N VAL A 311 -16.00 32.49 -1.81
CA VAL A 311 -16.92 32.16 -2.91
C VAL A 311 -17.47 30.75 -2.77
N ASN A 312 -18.44 30.41 -3.61
CA ASN A 312 -18.99 29.06 -3.69
C ASN A 312 -17.92 28.01 -3.96
N TYR A 313 -18.10 26.82 -3.39
CA TYR A 313 -17.24 25.68 -3.67
C TYR A 313 -17.38 25.24 -5.12
N ASP A 314 -16.23 24.92 -5.70
CA ASP A 314 -16.09 24.38 -7.05
C ASP A 314 -15.05 23.25 -6.99
N PRO A 315 -15.44 21.98 -7.24
CA PRO A 315 -14.53 20.84 -7.21
C PRO A 315 -13.31 21.00 -8.15
N SER A 316 -13.47 21.72 -9.26
CA SER A 316 -12.38 21.93 -10.22
C SER A 316 -11.30 22.90 -9.74
N ILE A 317 -11.67 23.83 -8.85
CA ILE A 317 -10.77 24.84 -8.28
C ILE A 317 -10.22 24.38 -6.93
N HIS A 318 -11.08 23.78 -6.11
CA HIS A 318 -10.78 23.49 -4.70
C HIS A 318 -10.41 22.02 -4.45
N GLY A 319 -10.67 21.13 -5.40
CA GLY A 319 -10.51 19.69 -5.20
C GLY A 319 -11.46 19.11 -4.15
N GLY A 320 -11.25 17.85 -3.77
CA GLY A 320 -12.17 17.09 -2.92
C GLY A 320 -13.47 16.72 -3.65
N ASP A 321 -14.33 15.95 -2.97
CA ASP A 321 -15.63 15.53 -3.49
C ASP A 321 -16.74 15.90 -2.48
N PHE A 322 -16.80 17.18 -2.12
CA PHE A 322 -17.84 17.67 -1.22
C PHE A 322 -19.17 17.77 -1.97
N GLY A 323 -20.22 17.11 -1.48
CA GLY A 323 -21.56 17.09 -2.07
C GLY A 323 -22.35 18.40 -1.94
N THR A 324 -21.73 19.55 -2.21
CA THR A 324 -22.33 20.89 -2.08
C THR A 324 -21.76 21.84 -3.13
N THR A 325 -22.40 23.00 -3.32
CA THR A 325 -21.87 24.14 -4.08
C THR A 325 -21.76 25.39 -3.21
N SER A 326 -22.21 25.32 -1.96
CA SER A 326 -22.09 26.44 -1.02
C SER A 326 -20.61 26.69 -0.67
N PRO A 327 -20.25 27.90 -0.19
CA PRO A 327 -18.91 28.14 0.30
C PRO A 327 -18.59 27.19 1.45
N LEU A 328 -17.33 26.78 1.55
CA LEU A 328 -16.85 25.87 2.57
C LEU A 328 -15.87 26.58 3.49
N MET A 329 -15.97 26.22 4.77
CA MET A 329 -14.93 26.44 5.76
C MET A 329 -14.40 25.05 6.17
N LYS A 330 -13.19 24.72 5.72
CA LYS A 330 -12.51 23.45 5.97
C LYS A 330 -11.53 23.61 7.13
N PHE A 331 -11.64 22.74 8.12
CA PHE A 331 -10.76 22.61 9.26
C PHE A 331 -9.89 21.38 9.05
N VAL A 332 -8.58 21.52 9.16
CA VAL A 332 -7.61 20.44 9.02
C VAL A 332 -6.80 20.36 10.32
N LEU A 333 -6.71 19.16 10.88
CA LEU A 333 -5.88 18.88 12.05
C LEU A 333 -4.41 18.88 11.65
N ASP A 334 -3.55 19.36 12.53
CA ASP A 334 -2.11 19.20 12.35
C ASP A 334 -1.75 17.71 12.42
N SER A 335 -1.33 17.16 11.28
CA SER A 335 -0.94 15.76 11.11
C SER A 335 0.43 15.41 11.72
N GLU A 336 1.18 16.39 12.23
CA GLU A 336 2.42 16.15 12.98
C GLU A 336 2.14 15.73 14.44
N ASP A 337 1.02 16.15 15.01
CA ASP A 337 0.62 15.81 16.39
C ASP A 337 -0.58 14.86 16.41
N GLY A 338 -0.30 13.56 16.50
CA GLY A 338 -1.31 12.50 16.55
C GLY A 338 -2.31 12.60 17.71
N SER A 339 -2.02 13.44 18.72
CA SER A 339 -2.92 13.65 19.87
C SER A 339 -4.19 14.42 19.50
N GLY A 340 -4.17 15.22 18.43
CA GLY A 340 -5.32 16.01 17.99
C GLY A 340 -6.49 15.16 17.53
N PHE A 341 -6.22 14.13 16.72
CA PHE A 341 -7.26 13.20 16.26
C PHE A 341 -7.84 12.39 17.43
N GLN A 342 -6.98 11.84 18.30
CA GLN A 342 -7.43 11.06 19.45
C GLN A 342 -8.33 11.87 20.38
N SER A 343 -8.03 13.16 20.55
CA SER A 343 -8.85 14.08 21.36
C SER A 343 -10.24 14.32 20.77
N LEU A 344 -10.41 14.20 19.45
CA LEU A 344 -11.65 14.52 18.75
C LEU A 344 -12.42 13.29 18.25
N ALA A 345 -11.82 12.10 18.27
CA ALA A 345 -12.38 10.89 17.67
C ALA A 345 -13.76 10.51 18.24
N ASP A 346 -13.97 10.73 19.54
CA ASP A 346 -15.22 10.41 20.25
C ASP A 346 -16.17 11.62 20.40
N VAL A 347 -15.82 12.77 19.82
CA VAL A 347 -16.62 13.99 19.96
C VAL A 347 -17.88 13.91 19.09
N VAL A 348 -19.05 14.03 19.73
CA VAL A 348 -20.35 14.08 19.06
C VAL A 348 -20.87 15.52 19.01
N ILE A 349 -21.15 16.02 17.81
CA ILE A 349 -21.70 17.35 17.55
C ILE A 349 -23.22 17.29 17.53
N ASN A 350 -23.88 18.08 18.38
CA ASN A 350 -25.35 18.19 18.45
C ASN A 350 -25.88 19.41 17.68
N THR A 351 -25.16 20.53 17.74
CA THR A 351 -25.58 21.78 17.10
C THR A 351 -24.42 22.46 16.43
N VAL A 352 -24.70 23.14 15.32
CA VAL A 352 -23.75 23.94 14.56
C VAL A 352 -24.37 25.30 14.31
N LYS A 353 -23.68 26.37 14.71
CA LYS A 353 -24.06 27.75 14.42
C LYS A 353 -22.87 28.47 13.79
N ILE A 354 -23.11 29.23 12.73
CA ILE A 354 -22.11 30.06 12.07
C ILE A 354 -22.55 31.51 12.22
N ASP A 355 -21.71 32.30 12.86
CA ASP A 355 -21.85 33.74 12.98
C ASP A 355 -20.78 34.43 12.14
N VAL A 356 -21.15 35.52 11.46
CA VAL A 356 -20.22 36.31 10.64
C VAL A 356 -20.37 37.77 11.01
N SER A 357 -19.25 38.42 11.35
CA SER A 357 -19.14 39.88 11.44
C SER A 357 -18.35 40.40 10.24
N VAL A 358 -18.83 41.47 9.61
CA VAL A 358 -18.15 42.13 8.49
C VAL A 358 -18.07 43.62 8.78
N GLU A 359 -16.86 44.16 8.77
CA GLU A 359 -16.58 45.58 9.05
C GLU A 359 -15.89 46.23 7.85
N GLY A 360 -16.32 47.45 7.52
CA GLY A 360 -15.67 48.26 6.48
C GLY A 360 -15.84 47.73 5.05
N THR A 361 -16.98 47.10 4.74
CA THR A 361 -17.31 46.72 3.36
C THR A 361 -17.67 47.94 2.52
N ASP A 362 -17.07 48.04 1.33
CA ASP A 362 -17.29 49.11 0.34
C ASP A 362 -18.22 48.68 -0.81
N GLU A 363 -18.70 47.43 -0.78
CA GLU A 363 -19.70 46.91 -1.72
C GLU A 363 -21.13 47.39 -1.40
N LEU A 364 -21.32 48.70 -1.50
CA LEU A 364 -22.61 49.36 -1.35
C LEU A 364 -23.09 49.87 -2.71
N ALA A 365 -24.30 49.48 -3.09
CA ALA A 365 -25.05 50.09 -4.17
C ALA A 365 -25.92 51.21 -3.56
N LEU A 366 -25.57 52.46 -3.84
CA LEU A 366 -26.33 53.61 -3.36
C LEU A 366 -27.22 54.16 -4.47
N GLU A 367 -28.46 54.49 -4.14
CA GLU A 367 -29.43 55.07 -5.07
C GLU A 367 -30.29 56.12 -4.34
N SER A 368 -30.56 57.24 -5.01
CA SER A 368 -31.56 58.22 -4.59
C SER A 368 -32.74 58.18 -5.56
N ASP A 369 -33.78 58.96 -5.28
CA ASP A 369 -34.91 59.12 -6.18
C ASP A 369 -34.52 59.70 -7.57
N THR A 370 -33.31 60.27 -7.66
CA THR A 370 -32.76 60.82 -8.91
C THR A 370 -31.84 59.85 -9.67
N GLY A 371 -31.58 58.66 -9.11
CA GLY A 371 -30.77 57.60 -9.69
C GLY A 371 -29.57 57.19 -8.84
N ALA A 372 -28.69 56.39 -9.46
CA ALA A 372 -27.52 55.78 -8.81
C ALA A 372 -26.50 56.81 -8.31
N ILE A 373 -25.96 56.56 -7.12
CA ILE A 373 -24.98 57.41 -6.43
C ILE A 373 -23.60 56.75 -6.45
N ASP A 374 -22.57 57.54 -6.79
CA ASP A 374 -21.16 57.16 -6.67
C ASP A 374 -20.63 57.57 -5.27
N ALA A 375 -20.51 56.58 -4.37
CA ALA A 375 -20.07 56.78 -2.99
C ALA A 375 -18.62 57.26 -2.84
N THR A 376 -17.84 57.26 -3.94
CA THR A 376 -16.43 57.70 -3.91
C THR A 376 -16.27 59.23 -3.92
N LYS A 377 -17.37 59.97 -4.13
CA LYS A 377 -17.41 61.43 -4.17
C LYS A 377 -18.45 61.95 -3.18
N PRO A 378 -18.33 63.21 -2.71
CA PRO A 378 -19.43 63.86 -1.99
C PRO A 378 -20.72 63.82 -2.84
N PHE A 379 -21.82 63.42 -2.22
CA PHE A 379 -23.12 63.30 -2.88
C PHE A 379 -24.24 63.85 -2.00
N MET A 380 -25.39 64.11 -2.62
CA MET A 380 -26.61 64.55 -1.94
C MET A 380 -27.54 63.34 -1.76
N PRO A 381 -27.62 62.72 -0.57
CA PRO A 381 -28.36 61.47 -0.36
C PRO A 381 -29.85 61.55 -0.69
N PHE A 382 -30.43 62.76 -0.59
CA PHE A 382 -31.85 63.01 -0.83
C PHE A 382 -32.07 63.88 -2.09
N GLY A 383 -31.08 63.96 -2.97
CA GLY A 383 -31.12 64.79 -4.17
C GLY A 383 -30.85 66.29 -3.91
N PRO A 384 -30.82 67.11 -4.98
CA PRO A 384 -30.48 68.53 -4.89
C PRO A 384 -31.61 69.43 -4.34
N ALA A 385 -32.85 68.93 -4.33
CA ALA A 385 -34.03 69.59 -3.77
C ALA A 385 -34.83 68.54 -2.99
N PRO A 386 -34.44 68.23 -1.75
CA PRO A 386 -35.07 67.18 -0.95
C PRO A 386 -36.51 67.56 -0.60
N GLU A 387 -37.44 66.62 -0.77
CA GLU A 387 -38.83 66.77 -0.35
C GLU A 387 -39.16 65.75 0.74
N ALA A 388 -40.23 65.99 1.51
CA ALA A 388 -40.70 65.02 2.49
C ALA A 388 -41.04 63.68 1.80
N GLY A 389 -40.31 62.62 2.16
CA GLY A 389 -40.42 61.31 1.53
C GLY A 389 -39.27 60.95 0.60
N SER A 390 -38.34 61.89 0.32
CA SER A 390 -37.13 61.58 -0.44
C SER A 390 -36.25 60.57 0.28
N GLY A 391 -35.76 59.56 -0.45
CA GLY A 391 -35.10 58.39 0.12
C GLY A 391 -33.68 58.15 -0.37
N LEU A 392 -32.80 57.76 0.57
CA LEU A 392 -31.52 57.11 0.25
C LEU A 392 -31.70 55.59 0.36
N HIS A 393 -31.55 54.90 -0.76
CA HIS A 393 -31.58 53.46 -0.84
C HIS A 393 -30.14 52.93 -0.76
N ILE A 394 -29.89 52.06 0.22
CA ILE A 394 -28.60 51.41 0.44
C ILE A 394 -28.78 49.92 0.17
N GLY A 395 -28.19 49.43 -0.91
CA GLY A 395 -28.17 48.03 -1.29
C GLY A 395 -26.83 47.38 -0.96
N CYS A 396 -26.86 46.24 -0.28
CA CYS A 396 -25.70 45.38 -0.07
C CYS A 396 -26.14 43.93 -0.27
N LYS A 397 -25.77 43.33 -1.41
CA LYS A 397 -26.19 41.96 -1.76
C LYS A 397 -25.74 40.94 -0.72
N GLU A 398 -24.56 41.15 -0.13
CA GLU A 398 -24.02 40.26 0.89
C GLU A 398 -24.81 40.34 2.21
N ALA A 399 -25.00 41.55 2.74
CA ALA A 399 -25.68 41.75 4.03
C ALA A 399 -27.16 41.34 3.94
N PHE A 400 -27.88 41.82 2.93
CA PHE A 400 -29.32 41.56 2.80
C PHE A 400 -29.67 40.18 2.24
N GLY A 401 -28.67 39.39 1.82
CA GLY A 401 -28.82 37.98 1.49
C GLY A 401 -28.78 37.05 2.70
N LYS A 402 -28.49 37.58 3.89
CA LYS A 402 -28.30 36.83 5.14
C LYS A 402 -29.31 37.27 6.20
N ARG A 403 -29.49 36.43 7.22
CA ARG A 403 -30.23 36.85 8.43
C ARG A 403 -29.33 37.80 9.23
N LEU A 404 -29.77 39.05 9.37
CA LEU A 404 -29.04 40.08 10.10
C LEU A 404 -29.41 40.06 11.58
N ASP A 405 -28.40 40.03 12.44
CA ASP A 405 -28.55 40.27 13.88
C ASP A 405 -28.35 41.75 14.22
N SER A 406 -27.44 42.42 13.52
CA SER A 406 -27.20 43.87 13.60
C SER A 406 -26.72 44.42 12.25
N LEU A 407 -26.98 45.71 12.01
CA LEU A 407 -26.49 46.45 10.85
C LEU A 407 -26.16 47.88 11.29
N SER A 408 -24.93 48.30 11.03
CA SER A 408 -24.45 49.67 11.30
C SER A 408 -23.99 50.30 10.00
N ILE A 409 -24.42 51.53 9.74
CA ILE A 409 -24.05 52.29 8.55
C ILE A 409 -23.28 53.52 9.02
N ASN A 410 -22.03 53.64 8.58
CA ASN A 410 -21.18 54.79 8.89
C ASN A 410 -21.27 55.79 7.74
N ILE A 411 -21.89 56.94 8.00
CA ILE A 411 -22.00 58.04 7.04
C ILE A 411 -21.19 59.22 7.57
N SER A 412 -20.28 59.72 6.74
CA SER A 412 -19.53 60.95 7.02
C SER A 412 -20.27 62.13 6.38
N TRP A 413 -20.70 63.08 7.20
CA TRP A 413 -21.50 64.23 6.76
C TRP A 413 -20.65 65.48 6.63
N SER A 414 -20.94 66.29 5.62
CA SER A 414 -20.34 67.62 5.42
C SER A 414 -21.43 68.69 5.43
N VAL A 415 -22.20 68.76 6.53
CA VAL A 415 -23.25 69.78 6.73
C VAL A 415 -22.72 70.94 7.58
N PRO A 416 -23.11 72.20 7.28
CA PRO A 416 -22.85 73.34 8.17
C PRO A 416 -23.48 73.06 9.55
N ASP A 417 -22.75 73.34 10.63
CA ASP A 417 -23.18 73.22 12.03
C ASP A 417 -23.44 71.80 12.58
N ASN A 418 -23.12 70.74 11.83
CA ASN A 418 -23.19 69.33 12.27
C ASN A 418 -24.59 68.81 12.64
N ASP A 419 -25.66 69.57 12.40
CA ASP A 419 -27.02 69.08 12.58
C ASP A 419 -27.64 68.71 11.23
N LEU A 420 -27.85 67.40 11.04
CA LEU A 420 -28.47 66.87 9.83
C LEU A 420 -29.92 67.33 9.70
N SER A 421 -30.61 67.51 10.83
CA SER A 421 -32.04 67.84 10.87
C SER A 421 -32.34 69.31 10.58
N ASP A 422 -31.35 70.18 10.71
CA ASP A 422 -31.47 71.58 10.31
C ASP A 422 -31.18 71.80 8.82
N TYR A 423 -30.43 70.88 8.19
CA TYR A 423 -30.02 70.96 6.78
C TYR A 423 -31.01 70.30 5.81
N TYR A 424 -31.66 69.21 6.23
CA TYR A 424 -32.68 68.46 5.47
C TYR A 424 -34.01 68.47 6.23
#